data_AF-A0A950Y6M6-F1
#
_entry.id   AF-A0A950Y6M6-F1
#
_cell.length_a   1.000
_cell.length_b   1.000
_cell.length_c   1.000
_cell.angle_alpha   90.00
_cell.angle_beta   90.00
_cell.angle_gamma   90.00
#
_symmetry.space_group_name_H-M   'P 1'
#
loop_
_entity.id
_entity.type
_entity.pdbx_description
1 polymer ?
#
loop_
_entity_poly.entity_id
_entity_poly.type
_entity_poly.pdbx_seq_one_letter_code
_entity_poly.pdbx_strand_id
1 'polypeptide(L)'
;MAVNEDAPAVRLELDSRPETLTLVRGVLAGVAELIGLDPELLDDLKTAVSEACNNVVMHAYDGETGPLTLRMYIEPEAIEVVVVDQGSGLPPLAPADESVRGVGLSVIRALAERAEFRPGPDGGTEVRMTFAGQRDGTPLFHLPTGAGPDEHDAAWLAGDAVVSLSPISLLAGVLGRVARALAARARFSLDRFSDVYLVTDAIAAHAGRAAQGGRMLFAISTDSQRLELTIGPFLAGSGDQLRQQAPDYSAASALTMLSDALDVRSEDGGEVLHVVMVDRRHG
;
A
#
# COMPACT_ATOMS: atom_id res chain seq x y z
N MET A 1 16.47 19.48 -4.53
CA MET A 1 15.69 19.21 -3.31
C MET A 1 16.13 17.86 -2.81
N ALA A 2 16.72 17.80 -1.63
CA ALA A 2 17.14 16.54 -1.03
C ALA A 2 15.90 15.68 -0.81
N VAL A 3 15.92 14.45 -1.31
CA VAL A 3 14.95 13.41 -0.97
C VAL A 3 15.08 13.21 0.54
N ASN A 4 13.97 13.25 1.27
CA ASN A 4 14.00 12.92 2.69
C ASN A 4 14.26 11.41 2.80
N GLU A 5 15.50 11.02 3.13
CA GLU A 5 15.94 9.62 3.31
C GLU A 5 15.13 8.91 4.42
N ASP A 6 14.47 9.67 5.31
CA ASP A 6 13.70 9.12 6.43
C ASP A 6 12.25 8.75 6.10
N ALA A 7 11.72 9.10 4.92
CA ALA A 7 10.30 8.93 4.57
C ALA A 7 10.09 7.83 3.52
N PRO A 8 9.29 6.78 3.79
CA PRO A 8 9.05 5.73 2.80
C PRO A 8 8.23 6.25 1.61
N ALA A 9 8.60 5.81 0.41
CA ALA A 9 7.84 6.03 -0.81
C ALA A 9 6.46 5.36 -0.71
N VAL A 10 6.37 4.21 -0.04
CA VAL A 10 5.11 3.57 0.31
C VAL A 10 5.16 3.04 1.73
N ARG A 11 4.16 3.38 2.54
CA ARG A 11 3.85 2.74 3.82
C ARG A 11 2.48 2.08 3.70
N LEU A 12 2.40 0.82 4.08
CA LEU A 12 1.19 -0.01 4.04
C LEU A 12 0.99 -0.64 5.41
N GLU A 13 -0.15 -0.38 6.03
CA GLU A 13 -0.56 -0.95 7.31
C GLU A 13 -1.76 -1.86 7.08
N LEU A 14 -1.67 -3.07 7.63
CA LEU A 14 -2.61 -4.17 7.45
C LEU A 14 -2.74 -4.96 8.75
N ASP A 15 -3.79 -5.76 8.86
CA ASP A 15 -3.82 -6.87 9.82
C ASP A 15 -3.09 -8.09 9.24
N SER A 16 -2.45 -8.90 10.09
CA SER A 16 -1.70 -10.10 9.74
C SER A 16 -2.62 -11.28 9.38
N ARG A 17 -3.28 -11.19 8.23
CA ARG A 17 -4.16 -12.25 7.68
C ARG A 17 -3.51 -12.90 6.46
N PRO A 18 -3.82 -14.17 6.11
CA PRO A 18 -3.28 -14.81 4.91
C PRO A 18 -3.48 -14.00 3.62
N GLU A 19 -4.60 -13.29 3.52
CA GLU A 19 -4.98 -12.47 2.36
C GLU A 19 -4.08 -11.23 2.20
N THR A 20 -3.39 -10.78 3.26
CA THR A 20 -2.43 -9.66 3.26
C THR A 20 -1.33 -9.86 2.23
N LEU A 21 -0.93 -11.10 1.97
CA LEU A 21 0.05 -11.42 0.94
C LEU A 21 -0.39 -10.98 -0.47
N THR A 22 -1.68 -11.08 -0.78
CA THR A 22 -2.23 -10.63 -2.07
C THR A 22 -2.18 -9.11 -2.18
N LEU A 23 -2.49 -8.40 -1.08
CA LEU A 23 -2.42 -6.94 -1.03
C LEU A 23 -0.98 -6.46 -1.20
N VAL A 24 -0.04 -7.00 -0.42
CA VAL A 24 1.38 -6.66 -0.48
C VAL A 24 1.94 -6.87 -1.90
N ARG A 25 1.69 -8.03 -2.52
CA ARG A 25 2.12 -8.31 -3.90
C ARG A 25 1.50 -7.34 -4.91
N GLY A 26 0.22 -6.98 -4.71
CA GLY A 26 -0.46 -5.99 -5.53
C GLY A 26 0.19 -4.60 -5.44
N VAL A 27 0.51 -4.15 -4.23
CA VAL A 27 1.22 -2.87 -4.01
C VAL A 27 2.60 -2.89 -4.67
N LEU A 28 3.41 -3.92 -4.42
CA LEU A 28 4.74 -4.06 -5.02
C LEU A 28 4.67 -4.05 -6.55
N ALA A 29 3.74 -4.81 -7.14
CA ALA A 29 3.56 -4.83 -8.59
C ALA A 29 3.11 -3.47 -9.16
N GLY A 30 2.26 -2.74 -8.43
CA GLY A 30 1.79 -1.42 -8.86
C GLY A 30 2.87 -0.36 -8.82
N VAL A 31 3.72 -0.37 -7.78
CA VAL A 31 4.89 0.51 -7.70
C VAL A 31 5.89 0.17 -8.81
N ALA A 32 6.20 -1.13 -8.95
CA ALA A 32 7.16 -1.64 -9.93
C ALA A 32 6.82 -1.24 -11.37
N GLU A 33 5.54 -1.34 -11.75
CA GLU A 33 5.07 -0.92 -13.07
C GLU A 33 5.36 0.57 -13.33
N LEU A 34 5.11 1.44 -12.35
CA LEU A 34 5.25 2.88 -12.51
C LEU A 34 6.70 3.37 -12.51
N ILE A 35 7.58 2.68 -11.80
CA ILE A 35 9.02 2.98 -11.80
C ILE A 35 9.78 2.24 -12.90
N GLY A 36 9.11 1.39 -13.70
CA GLY A 36 9.77 0.59 -14.72
C GLY A 36 10.79 -0.39 -14.13
N LEU A 37 10.44 -1.02 -13.00
CA LEU A 37 11.30 -1.94 -12.29
C LEU A 37 11.62 -3.18 -13.13
N ASP A 38 12.87 -3.61 -13.08
CA ASP A 38 13.33 -4.85 -13.69
C ASP A 38 12.47 -6.05 -13.23
N PRO A 39 11.99 -6.90 -14.15
CA PRO A 39 11.10 -8.00 -13.81
C PRO A 39 11.72 -9.04 -12.87
N GLU A 40 13.02 -9.32 -12.99
CA GLU A 40 13.69 -10.29 -12.10
C GLU A 40 13.76 -9.72 -10.68
N LEU A 41 14.14 -8.44 -10.57
CA LEU A 41 14.16 -7.74 -9.29
C LEU A 41 12.77 -7.67 -8.64
N LEU A 42 11.71 -7.50 -9.43
CA LEU A 42 10.33 -7.54 -8.93
C LEU A 42 9.94 -8.91 -8.37
N ASP A 43 10.37 -10.00 -9.02
CA ASP A 43 10.08 -11.35 -8.56
C ASP A 43 10.85 -11.68 -7.27
N ASP A 44 12.10 -11.21 -7.16
CA ASP A 44 12.91 -11.30 -5.93
C ASP A 44 12.24 -10.54 -4.78
N LEU A 45 11.83 -9.28 -5.02
CA LEU A 45 11.11 -8.44 -4.07
C LEU A 45 9.81 -9.11 -3.60
N LYS A 46 8.95 -9.55 -4.53
CA LYS A 46 7.69 -10.22 -4.18
C LYS A 46 7.94 -11.45 -3.32
N THR A 47 8.93 -12.25 -3.66
CA THR A 47 9.21 -13.51 -2.97
C THR A 47 9.72 -13.24 -1.56
N ALA A 48 10.79 -12.46 -1.42
CA ALA A 48 11.39 -12.14 -0.12
C ALA A 48 10.39 -11.42 0.82
N VAL A 49 9.67 -10.43 0.30
CA VAL A 49 8.66 -9.70 1.10
C VAL A 49 7.47 -10.58 1.46
N SER A 50 7.06 -11.51 0.58
CA SER A 50 6.02 -12.49 0.91
C SER A 50 6.47 -13.42 2.03
N GLU A 51 7.72 -13.89 2.03
CA GLU A 51 8.24 -14.73 3.12
C GLU A 51 8.29 -13.96 4.44
N ALA A 52 8.70 -12.70 4.42
CA ALA A 52 8.69 -11.85 5.61
C ALA A 52 7.27 -11.67 6.16
N CYS A 53 6.30 -11.34 5.30
CA CYS A 53 4.90 -11.18 5.70
C CYS A 53 4.27 -12.51 6.15
N ASN A 54 4.60 -13.62 5.48
CA ASN A 54 4.10 -14.94 5.84
C ASN A 54 4.60 -15.35 7.23
N ASN A 55 5.85 -15.04 7.58
CA ASN A 55 6.36 -15.27 8.92
C ASN A 55 5.56 -14.50 9.97
N VAL A 56 5.19 -13.24 9.69
CA VAL A 56 4.34 -12.46 10.60
C VAL A 56 2.96 -13.12 10.77
N VAL A 57 2.30 -13.46 9.65
CA VAL A 57 0.97 -14.09 9.66
C VAL A 57 0.97 -15.43 10.42
N MET A 58 2.03 -16.23 10.29
CA MET A 58 2.08 -17.57 10.86
C MET A 58 2.61 -17.61 12.29
N HIS A 59 3.45 -16.66 12.69
CA HIS A 59 4.27 -16.79 13.90
C HIS A 59 4.26 -15.60 14.85
N ALA A 60 3.86 -14.40 14.42
CA ALA A 60 3.99 -13.22 15.30
C ALA A 60 2.95 -13.17 16.43
N TYR A 61 1.74 -13.68 16.19
CA TYR A 61 0.56 -13.40 17.04
C TYR A 61 -0.14 -14.65 17.59
N ASP A 62 0.56 -15.79 17.74
CA ASP A 62 0.03 -17.02 18.36
C ASP A 62 -1.33 -17.51 17.83
N GLY A 63 -1.58 -17.30 16.52
CA GLY A 63 -2.82 -17.68 15.84
C GLY A 63 -3.91 -16.61 15.83
N GLU A 64 -3.67 -15.46 16.47
CA GLU A 64 -4.50 -14.26 16.34
C GLU A 64 -4.01 -13.35 15.19
N THR A 65 -4.80 -12.32 14.87
CA THR A 65 -4.41 -11.28 13.92
C THR A 65 -3.87 -10.08 14.68
N GLY A 66 -2.75 -9.52 14.21
CA GLY A 66 -2.19 -8.28 14.74
C GLY A 66 -1.66 -7.37 13.64
N PRO A 67 -1.16 -6.18 13.99
CA PRO A 67 -0.72 -5.19 13.01
C PRO A 67 0.52 -5.65 12.22
N LEU A 68 0.54 -5.36 10.93
CA LEU A 68 1.65 -5.57 10.02
C LEU A 68 1.88 -4.27 9.26
N THR A 69 3.09 -3.72 9.36
CA THR A 69 3.51 -2.53 8.61
C THR A 69 4.57 -2.91 7.59
N LEU A 70 4.37 -2.51 6.33
CA LEU A 70 5.38 -2.54 5.28
C LEU A 70 5.78 -1.10 4.94
N ARG A 71 7.08 -0.84 4.88
CA ARG A 71 7.66 0.41 4.39
C ARG A 71 8.57 0.11 3.21
N MET A 72 8.45 0.87 2.13
CA MET A 72 9.29 0.76 0.93
C MET A 72 9.95 2.10 0.68
N TYR A 73 11.27 2.10 0.64
CA TYR A 73 12.13 3.23 0.29
C TYR A 73 12.70 2.97 -1.11
N ILE A 74 12.72 4.00 -1.96
CA ILE A 74 13.17 3.89 -3.34
C ILE A 74 14.24 4.96 -3.56
N GLU A 75 15.49 4.51 -3.62
CA GLU A 75 16.68 5.35 -3.71
C GLU A 75 17.49 5.03 -4.97
N PRO A 76 18.41 5.90 -5.42
CA PRO A 76 19.16 5.69 -6.66
C PRO A 76 19.97 4.38 -6.69
N GLU A 77 20.42 3.92 -5.53
CA GLU A 77 21.30 2.77 -5.40
C GLU A 77 20.58 1.51 -4.91
N ALA A 78 19.39 1.64 -4.32
CA ALA A 78 18.68 0.51 -3.74
C ALA A 78 17.16 0.73 -3.59
N ILE A 79 16.42 -0.37 -3.58
CA ILE A 79 15.09 -0.43 -2.96
C ILE A 79 15.26 -1.09 -1.60
N GLU A 80 14.79 -0.42 -0.55
CA GLU A 80 14.72 -1.00 0.78
C GLU A 80 13.28 -1.29 1.14
N VAL A 81 13.02 -2.50 1.64
CA VAL A 81 11.71 -2.89 2.17
C VAL A 81 11.85 -3.31 3.62
N VAL A 82 11.08 -2.68 4.50
CA VAL A 82 11.02 -2.96 5.92
C VAL A 82 9.65 -3.53 6.26
N VAL A 83 9.60 -4.72 6.84
CA VAL A 83 8.39 -5.36 7.37
C VAL A 83 8.47 -5.36 8.88
N VAL A 84 7.46 -4.82 9.55
CA VAL A 84 7.40 -4.67 11.01
C VAL A 84 6.12 -5.30 11.54
N ASP A 85 6.25 -6.11 12.59
CA ASP A 85 5.16 -6.58 13.43
C ASP A 85 5.35 -6.11 14.89
N GLN A 86 4.29 -6.23 15.69
CA GLN A 86 4.26 -5.94 17.13
C GLN A 86 3.96 -7.22 17.94
N GLY A 87 4.30 -8.39 17.40
CA GLY A 87 4.02 -9.69 17.99
C GLY A 87 5.03 -10.11 19.06
N SER A 88 5.14 -11.43 19.25
CA SER A 88 6.04 -12.06 20.22
C SER A 88 7.53 -11.87 19.93
N GLY A 89 7.86 -11.39 18.72
CA GLY A 89 9.22 -11.13 18.27
C GLY A 89 10.00 -12.40 17.89
N LEU A 90 11.28 -12.23 17.57
CA LEU A 90 12.13 -13.36 17.19
C LEU A 90 12.57 -14.14 18.43
N PRO A 91 12.31 -15.46 18.52
CA PRO A 91 12.83 -16.28 19.62
C PRO A 91 14.37 -16.29 19.58
N PRO A 92 15.05 -16.32 20.74
CA PRO A 92 16.51 -16.32 20.79
C PRO A 92 17.11 -17.51 20.02
N LEU A 93 18.14 -17.24 19.21
CA LEU A 93 18.80 -18.25 18.38
C LEU A 93 19.57 -19.26 19.24
N ALA A 94 19.18 -20.54 19.18
CA ALA A 94 20.12 -21.62 19.45
C ALA A 94 20.85 -22.00 18.14
N PRO A 95 22.17 -22.21 18.13
CA PRO A 95 22.94 -22.48 16.91
C PRO A 95 22.56 -23.77 16.17
N ALA A 96 21.75 -24.65 16.77
CA ALA A 96 21.25 -25.87 16.13
C ALA A 96 19.91 -25.67 15.37
N ASP A 97 19.24 -24.53 15.55
CA ASP A 97 17.89 -24.25 15.05
C ASP A 97 17.86 -23.36 13.79
N GLU A 98 19.00 -23.15 13.12
CA GLU A 98 19.02 -22.50 11.79
C GLU A 98 18.17 -23.27 10.78
N SER A 99 17.98 -24.58 10.97
CA SER A 99 17.06 -25.41 10.18
C SER A 99 15.58 -25.26 10.57
N VAL A 100 15.28 -24.73 11.76
CA VAL A 100 13.92 -24.63 12.35
C VAL A 100 13.27 -23.27 12.08
N ARG A 101 14.04 -22.20 11.79
CA ARG A 101 13.49 -20.91 11.32
C ARG A 101 12.90 -20.92 9.90
N GLY A 102 12.80 -22.11 9.28
CA GLY A 102 12.05 -22.33 8.07
C GLY A 102 12.77 -21.86 6.80
N VAL A 103 12.33 -22.41 5.67
CA VAL A 103 12.82 -22.07 4.33
C VAL A 103 12.73 -20.55 4.07
N GLY A 104 11.74 -19.86 4.63
CA GLY A 104 11.51 -18.43 4.37
C GLY A 104 12.66 -17.49 4.73
N LEU A 105 13.31 -17.67 5.90
CA LEU A 105 14.45 -16.81 6.28
C LEU A 105 15.66 -17.01 5.34
N SER A 106 15.90 -18.24 4.92
CA SER A 106 16.97 -18.56 3.97
C SER A 106 16.68 -17.98 2.57
N VAL A 107 15.41 -17.99 2.14
CA VAL A 107 14.96 -17.38 0.89
C VAL A 107 15.18 -15.87 0.93
N ILE A 108 14.78 -15.19 2.01
CA ILE A 108 15.00 -13.74 2.15
C ILE A 108 16.49 -13.40 2.01
N ARG A 109 17.36 -14.13 2.71
CA ARG A 109 18.82 -13.91 2.66
C ARG A 109 19.46 -14.25 1.31
N ALA A 110 18.84 -15.14 0.55
CA ALA A 110 19.34 -15.52 -0.78
C ALA A 110 18.95 -14.50 -1.86
N LEU A 111 17.81 -13.84 -1.71
CA LEU A 111 17.27 -12.90 -2.71
C LEU A 111 17.67 -11.44 -2.43
N ALA A 112 17.74 -11.04 -1.17
CA ALA A 112 18.15 -9.68 -0.80
C ALA A 112 19.68 -9.58 -0.75
N GLU A 113 20.24 -8.45 -1.19
CA GLU A 113 21.67 -8.14 -1.04
C GLU A 113 22.05 -8.01 0.44
N ARG A 114 21.15 -7.41 1.22
CA ARG A 114 21.27 -7.33 2.68
C ARG A 114 19.92 -7.63 3.31
N ALA A 115 19.93 -8.47 4.35
CA ALA A 115 18.76 -8.77 5.16
C ALA A 115 19.11 -8.69 6.64
N GLU A 116 18.42 -7.83 7.36
CA GLU A 116 18.59 -7.60 8.78
C GLU A 116 17.32 -7.93 9.56
N PHE A 117 17.50 -8.58 10.71
CA PHE A 117 16.42 -9.07 11.56
C PHE A 117 16.66 -8.51 12.95
N ARG A 118 15.80 -7.59 13.38
CA ARG A 118 15.96 -6.84 14.63
C ARG A 118 14.67 -6.91 15.44
N PRO A 119 14.73 -6.76 16.78
CA PRO A 119 13.52 -6.48 17.55
C PRO A 119 12.84 -5.21 17.04
N GLY A 120 11.51 -5.23 16.96
CA GLY A 120 10.74 -4.03 16.59
C GLY A 120 10.78 -2.97 17.70
N PRO A 121 10.55 -1.69 17.35
CA PRO A 121 10.67 -0.57 18.31
C PRO A 121 9.67 -0.65 19.47
N ASP A 122 8.49 -1.22 19.23
CA ASP A 122 7.39 -1.35 20.21
C ASP A 122 7.18 -2.80 20.67
N GLY A 123 8.16 -3.68 20.43
CA GLY A 123 7.99 -5.14 20.47
C GLY A 123 7.92 -5.74 19.07
N GLY A 124 7.78 -7.07 18.98
CA GLY A 124 7.74 -7.77 17.70
C GLY A 124 9.08 -7.82 16.94
N THR A 125 9.00 -7.94 15.62
CA THR A 125 10.15 -8.08 14.72
C THR A 125 10.16 -6.98 13.65
N GLU A 126 11.35 -6.44 13.36
CA GLU A 126 11.64 -5.67 12.15
C GLU A 126 12.54 -6.50 11.22
N VAL A 127 12.08 -6.71 9.98
CA VAL A 127 12.83 -7.33 8.89
C VAL A 127 13.12 -6.26 7.85
N ARG A 128 14.39 -5.90 7.69
CA ARG A 128 14.86 -4.90 6.72
C ARG A 128 15.62 -5.59 5.60
N MET A 129 15.16 -5.42 4.37
CA MET A 129 15.71 -6.05 3.17
C MET A 129 16.14 -4.96 2.18
N THR A 130 17.36 -5.06 1.68
CA THR A 130 17.92 -4.14 0.68
C THR A 130 18.14 -4.90 -0.63
N PHE A 131 17.68 -4.31 -1.73
CA PHE A 131 17.81 -4.83 -3.07
C PHE A 131 18.53 -3.82 -3.96
N ALA A 132 19.54 -4.26 -4.71
CA ALA A 132 20.33 -3.39 -5.56
C ALA A 132 19.46 -2.64 -6.57
N GLY A 133 19.70 -1.34 -6.73
CA GLY A 133 19.04 -0.51 -7.73
C GLY A 133 19.75 -0.46 -9.07
N GLN A 134 20.92 -1.10 -9.18
CA GLN A 134 21.70 -1.16 -10.41
C GLN A 134 22.33 -2.54 -10.57
N ARG A 135 22.49 -2.99 -11.81
CA ARG A 135 23.23 -4.20 -12.18
C ARG A 135 24.26 -3.83 -13.25
N ASP A 136 25.54 -4.06 -12.97
CA ASP A 136 26.65 -3.71 -13.86
C ASP A 136 26.63 -2.24 -14.33
N GLY A 137 26.26 -1.32 -13.43
CA GLY A 137 26.12 0.11 -13.72
C GLY A 137 24.88 0.51 -14.52
N THR A 138 23.99 -0.44 -14.81
CA THR A 138 22.69 -0.19 -15.45
C THR A 138 21.61 -0.05 -14.38
N PRO A 139 20.86 1.07 -14.33
CA PRO A 139 19.73 1.22 -13.41
C PRO A 139 18.64 0.16 -13.66
N LEU A 140 18.11 -0.41 -12.58
CA LEU A 140 17.03 -1.40 -12.60
C LEU A 140 15.65 -0.77 -12.46
N PHE A 141 15.56 0.54 -12.26
CA PHE A 141 14.31 1.31 -12.23
C PHE A 141 14.57 2.81 -12.43
N HIS A 142 13.49 3.55 -12.64
CA HIS A 142 13.46 5.00 -12.66
C HIS A 142 13.08 5.56 -11.28
N LEU A 143 13.77 6.59 -10.83
CA LEU A 143 13.44 7.21 -9.55
C LEU A 143 12.12 7.96 -9.63
N PRO A 144 11.20 7.73 -8.68
CA PRO A 144 10.00 8.54 -8.60
C PRO A 144 10.37 9.97 -8.14
N THR A 145 9.83 10.98 -8.81
CA THR A 145 10.15 12.39 -8.54
C THR A 145 9.12 13.06 -7.65
N GLY A 146 9.57 13.95 -6.75
CA GLY A 146 8.67 14.80 -5.96
C GLY A 146 8.18 14.18 -4.65
N ALA A 147 9.05 13.44 -3.95
CA ALA A 147 8.72 12.88 -2.66
C ALA A 147 8.33 13.98 -1.65
N GLY A 148 7.13 13.90 -1.09
CA GLY A 148 6.69 14.73 0.03
C GLY A 148 7.30 14.27 1.36
N PRO A 149 7.32 15.14 2.39
CA PRO A 149 7.72 14.75 3.75
C PRO A 149 6.84 13.61 4.29
N ASP A 150 7.30 12.91 5.32
CA ASP A 150 6.48 11.92 6.02
C ASP A 150 5.50 12.65 6.93
N GLU A 151 4.21 12.58 6.60
CA GLU A 151 3.15 13.04 7.50
C GLU A 151 2.58 11.79 8.20
N HIS A 152 2.93 11.65 9.47
CA HIS A 152 2.58 10.51 10.31
C HIS A 152 1.17 10.61 10.94
N ASP A 153 0.64 11.82 11.07
CA ASP A 153 -0.60 12.07 11.81
C ASP A 153 -1.78 12.22 10.85
N ALA A 154 -2.37 11.10 10.47
CA ALA A 154 -3.69 11.08 9.86
C ALA A 154 -4.62 10.22 10.71
N ALA A 155 -4.98 10.73 11.88
CA ALA A 155 -5.86 10.05 12.85
C ALA A 155 -7.24 9.66 12.26
N TRP A 156 -7.63 10.26 11.13
CA TRP A 156 -8.84 9.94 10.37
C TRP A 156 -8.72 8.67 9.52
N LEU A 157 -7.51 8.11 9.33
CA LEU A 157 -7.28 6.88 8.57
C LEU A 157 -7.39 5.66 9.48
N ALA A 158 -8.51 4.96 9.37
CA ALA A 158 -8.67 3.62 9.90
C ALA A 158 -9.34 2.73 8.86
N GLY A 159 -8.86 1.48 8.74
CA GLY A 159 -9.47 0.49 7.89
C GLY A 159 -8.66 -0.79 7.78
N ASP A 160 -9.14 -1.70 6.94
CA ASP A 160 -8.47 -2.98 6.66
C ASP A 160 -7.12 -2.82 5.97
N ALA A 161 -6.94 -1.73 5.21
CA ALA A 161 -5.68 -1.31 4.64
C ALA A 161 -5.55 0.20 4.72
N VAL A 162 -4.46 0.67 5.32
CA VAL A 162 -4.07 2.08 5.33
C VAL A 162 -2.79 2.21 4.53
N VAL A 163 -2.77 3.12 3.57
CA VAL A 163 -1.64 3.33 2.67
C VAL A 163 -1.28 4.79 2.64
N SER A 164 -0.01 5.08 2.81
CA SER A 164 0.60 6.38 2.55
C SER A 164 1.63 6.21 1.44
N LEU A 165 1.56 7.03 0.41
CA LEU A 165 2.47 6.95 -0.72
C LEU A 165 2.93 8.33 -1.21
N SER A 166 4.12 8.33 -1.77
CA SER A 166 4.79 9.53 -2.24
C SER A 166 5.85 9.12 -3.27
N PRO A 167 5.91 9.77 -4.44
CA PRO A 167 5.03 10.84 -4.92
C PRO A 167 3.61 10.35 -5.27
N ILE A 168 2.67 11.29 -5.43
CA ILE A 168 1.28 11.04 -5.85
C ILE A 168 1.19 10.18 -7.12
N SER A 169 2.19 10.22 -8.01
CA SER A 169 2.18 9.42 -9.25
C SER A 169 2.11 7.92 -8.99
N LEU A 170 2.54 7.45 -7.81
CA LEU A 170 2.40 6.05 -7.40
C LEU A 170 0.94 5.62 -7.15
N LEU A 171 0.03 6.57 -6.91
CA LEU A 171 -1.35 6.30 -6.54
C LEU A 171 -2.10 5.45 -7.56
N ALA A 172 -1.95 5.77 -8.85
CA ALA A 172 -2.66 5.07 -9.93
C ALA A 172 -2.29 3.59 -10.00
N GLY A 173 -1.03 3.25 -9.68
CA GLY A 173 -0.55 1.87 -9.66
C GLY A 173 -1.02 1.11 -8.42
N VAL A 174 -1.22 1.79 -7.29
CA VAL A 174 -1.45 1.16 -5.99
C VAL A 174 -2.95 1.10 -5.64
N LEU A 175 -3.67 2.22 -5.68
CA LEU A 175 -5.05 2.34 -5.17
C LEU A 175 -5.99 1.30 -5.78
N GLY A 176 -6.04 1.21 -7.11
CA GLY A 176 -6.92 0.28 -7.80
C GLY A 176 -6.60 -1.19 -7.56
N ARG A 177 -5.34 -1.53 -7.23
CA ARG A 177 -4.94 -2.91 -6.91
C ARG A 177 -5.38 -3.29 -5.49
N VAL A 178 -5.15 -2.41 -4.52
CA VAL A 178 -5.59 -2.60 -3.13
C VAL A 178 -7.12 -2.67 -3.06
N ALA A 179 -7.81 -1.72 -3.70
CA ALA A 179 -9.28 -1.69 -3.71
C ALA A 179 -9.89 -2.95 -4.34
N ARG A 180 -9.35 -3.43 -5.47
CA ARG A 180 -9.86 -4.66 -6.10
C ARG A 180 -9.59 -5.90 -5.27
N ALA A 181 -8.41 -6.02 -4.65
CA ALA A 181 -8.11 -7.14 -3.77
C ALA A 181 -9.05 -7.17 -2.55
N LEU A 182 -9.38 -6.01 -1.97
CA LEU A 182 -10.36 -5.92 -0.88
C LEU A 182 -11.81 -6.09 -1.36
N ALA A 183 -12.17 -5.63 -2.55
CA ALA A 183 -13.50 -5.88 -3.15
C ALA A 183 -13.73 -7.38 -3.40
N ALA A 184 -12.68 -8.11 -3.79
CA ALA A 184 -12.72 -9.58 -3.89
C ALA A 184 -13.04 -10.22 -2.55
N ARG A 185 -12.38 -9.75 -1.48
CA ARG A 185 -12.64 -10.19 -0.10
C ARG A 185 -14.08 -9.89 0.33
N ALA A 186 -14.60 -8.72 -0.06
CA ALA A 186 -15.96 -8.29 0.21
C ALA A 186 -17.03 -9.01 -0.65
N ARG A 187 -16.64 -9.96 -1.51
CA ARG A 187 -17.54 -10.75 -2.39
C ARG A 187 -18.33 -9.90 -3.39
N PHE A 188 -17.66 -8.88 -3.96
CA PHE A 188 -18.25 -8.08 -5.04
C PHE A 188 -18.44 -8.95 -6.30
N SER A 189 -19.50 -8.68 -7.04
CA SER A 189 -19.77 -9.25 -8.36
C SER A 189 -18.85 -8.65 -9.41
N LEU A 190 -18.65 -9.37 -10.52
CA LEU A 190 -17.78 -8.94 -11.62
C LEU A 190 -18.13 -7.55 -12.19
N ASP A 191 -19.42 -7.21 -12.23
CA ASP A 191 -19.85 -5.88 -12.67
C ASP A 191 -19.38 -4.80 -11.68
N ARG A 192 -19.54 -5.03 -10.38
CA ARG A 192 -19.04 -4.11 -9.35
C ARG A 192 -17.52 -4.01 -9.29
N PHE A 193 -16.79 -5.05 -9.70
CA PHE A 193 -15.33 -4.95 -9.87
C PHE A 193 -14.93 -3.95 -10.96
N SER A 194 -15.70 -3.89 -12.04
CA SER A 194 -15.47 -2.92 -13.11
C SER A 194 -15.74 -1.50 -12.62
N ASP A 195 -16.77 -1.32 -11.80
CA ASP A 195 -17.07 -0.05 -11.15
C ASP A 195 -15.92 0.38 -10.22
N VAL A 196 -15.38 -0.53 -9.40
CA VAL A 196 -14.25 -0.24 -8.49
C VAL A 196 -13.04 0.25 -9.28
N TYR A 197 -12.77 -0.36 -10.43
CA TYR A 197 -11.69 0.08 -11.31
C TYR A 197 -11.91 1.52 -11.81
N LEU A 198 -13.09 1.83 -12.34
CA LEU A 198 -13.39 3.17 -12.86
C LEU A 198 -13.39 4.25 -11.76
N VAL A 199 -13.91 3.92 -10.58
CA VAL A 199 -13.90 4.81 -9.40
C VAL A 199 -12.48 5.11 -8.96
N THR A 200 -11.64 4.08 -8.79
CA THR A 200 -10.26 4.28 -8.33
C THR A 200 -9.37 4.99 -9.35
N ASP A 201 -9.59 4.76 -10.65
CA ASP A 201 -8.92 5.50 -11.73
C ASP A 201 -9.32 6.99 -11.73
N ALA A 202 -10.61 7.28 -11.60
CA ALA A 202 -11.11 8.65 -11.51
C ALA A 202 -10.53 9.42 -10.31
N ILE A 203 -10.38 8.75 -9.16
CA ILE A 203 -9.76 9.31 -7.95
C ILE A 203 -8.27 9.58 -8.19
N ALA A 204 -7.53 8.63 -8.77
CA ALA A 204 -6.11 8.81 -9.06
C ALA A 204 -5.88 9.97 -10.05
N ALA A 205 -6.72 10.08 -11.07
CA ALA A 205 -6.70 11.19 -12.02
C ALA A 205 -7.04 12.54 -11.38
N HIS A 206 -7.94 12.56 -10.38
CA HIS A 206 -8.24 13.77 -9.61
C HIS A 206 -7.04 14.18 -8.72
N ALA A 207 -6.44 13.23 -8.01
CA ALA A 207 -5.29 13.45 -7.13
C ALA A 207 -4.12 14.13 -7.84
N GLY A 208 -3.83 13.76 -9.08
CA GLY A 208 -2.76 14.40 -9.87
C GLY A 208 -2.92 15.91 -10.08
N ARG A 209 -4.14 16.46 -9.91
CA ARG A 209 -4.42 17.91 -10.05
C ARG A 209 -4.79 18.59 -8.73
N ALA A 210 -5.25 17.82 -7.76
CA ALA A 210 -5.92 18.33 -6.57
C ALA A 210 -5.22 17.98 -5.26
N ALA A 211 -4.18 17.15 -5.27
CA ALA A 211 -3.44 16.83 -4.04
C ALA A 211 -2.82 18.08 -3.41
N GLN A 212 -2.88 18.17 -2.07
CA GLN A 212 -2.36 19.31 -1.31
C GLN A 212 -0.82 19.34 -1.25
N GLY A 213 -0.17 18.17 -1.32
CA GLY A 213 1.27 18.01 -1.26
C GLY A 213 1.74 16.77 -2.01
N GLY A 214 3.03 16.41 -1.91
CA GLY A 214 3.61 15.28 -2.65
C GLY A 214 3.18 13.89 -2.15
N ARG A 215 2.49 13.79 -1.02
CA ARG A 215 2.06 12.54 -0.38
C ARG A 215 0.54 12.43 -0.39
N MET A 216 0.05 11.23 -0.69
CA MET A 216 -1.36 10.86 -0.59
C MET A 216 -1.50 9.74 0.42
N LEU A 217 -2.57 9.80 1.19
CA LEU A 217 -2.96 8.77 2.12
C LEU A 217 -4.36 8.28 1.78
N PHE A 218 -4.58 6.97 1.89
CA PHE A 218 -5.89 6.39 1.78
C PHE A 218 -6.09 5.20 2.71
N ALA A 219 -7.32 5.03 3.18
CA ALA A 219 -7.76 3.87 3.94
C ALA A 219 -8.90 3.18 3.21
N ILE A 220 -8.89 1.85 3.19
CA ILE A 220 -9.99 1.04 2.69
C ILE A 220 -10.49 0.15 3.81
N SER A 221 -11.78 0.25 4.09
CA SER A 221 -12.51 -0.67 4.97
C SER A 221 -13.50 -1.46 4.15
N THR A 222 -13.70 -2.72 4.50
CA THR A 222 -14.66 -3.59 3.83
C THR A 222 -15.48 -4.38 4.83
N ASP A 223 -16.76 -4.51 4.49
CA ASP A 223 -17.70 -5.42 5.11
C ASP A 223 -18.33 -6.28 4.00
N SER A 224 -19.23 -7.20 4.34
CA SER A 224 -19.95 -8.04 3.37
C SER A 224 -20.61 -7.16 2.31
N GLN A 225 -20.12 -7.28 1.07
CA GLN A 225 -20.60 -6.54 -0.10
C GLN A 225 -20.53 -5.01 0.04
N ARG A 226 -19.66 -4.49 0.92
CA ARG A 226 -19.44 -3.06 1.10
C ARG A 226 -17.95 -2.73 1.11
N LEU A 227 -17.58 -1.65 0.41
CA LEU A 227 -16.24 -1.08 0.40
C LEU A 227 -16.34 0.41 0.68
N GLU A 228 -15.57 0.88 1.64
CA GLU A 228 -15.42 2.28 1.99
C GLU A 228 -13.97 2.70 1.74
N LEU A 229 -13.77 3.72 0.93
CA LEU A 229 -12.48 4.31 0.62
C LEU A 229 -12.44 5.74 1.14
N THR A 230 -11.48 6.04 1.99
CA THR A 230 -11.18 7.40 2.44
C THR A 230 -9.83 7.81 1.85
N ILE A 231 -9.71 8.97 1.21
CA ILE A 231 -8.46 9.40 0.55
C ILE A 231 -8.26 10.92 0.61
N GLY A 232 -7.01 11.35 0.81
CA GLY A 232 -6.60 12.75 0.90
C GLY A 232 -5.12 12.90 1.28
N PRO A 233 -4.64 14.10 1.64
CA PRO A 233 -5.36 15.36 1.59
C PRO A 233 -5.40 15.96 0.18
N PHE A 234 -6.56 16.46 -0.21
CA PHE A 234 -6.77 17.31 -1.38
C PHE A 234 -6.80 18.79 -0.99
N LEU A 235 -6.58 19.68 -1.95
CA LEU A 235 -6.74 21.12 -1.80
C LEU A 235 -8.19 21.47 -1.45
N ALA A 236 -8.39 22.40 -0.53
CA ALA A 236 -9.72 22.89 -0.17
C ALA A 236 -10.51 23.40 -1.41
N GLY A 237 -11.76 22.99 -1.53
CA GLY A 237 -12.64 23.31 -2.66
C GLY A 237 -12.43 22.44 -3.91
N SER A 238 -11.48 21.50 -3.90
CA SER A 238 -11.25 20.60 -5.04
C SER A 238 -12.37 19.56 -5.21
N GLY A 239 -13.00 19.16 -4.11
CA GLY A 239 -14.15 18.25 -4.08
C GLY A 239 -15.39 18.80 -4.79
N ASP A 240 -15.53 20.13 -4.91
CA ASP A 240 -16.60 20.73 -5.71
C ASP A 240 -16.48 20.37 -7.20
N GLN A 241 -15.27 20.15 -7.70
CA GLN A 241 -15.05 19.71 -9.09
C GLN A 241 -15.52 18.27 -9.32
N LEU A 242 -15.55 17.44 -8.27
CA LEU A 242 -16.09 16.08 -8.31
C LEU A 242 -17.61 16.07 -8.25
N ARG A 243 -18.22 17.06 -7.57
CA ARG A 243 -19.68 17.20 -7.44
C ARG A 243 -20.33 17.92 -8.62
N GLN A 244 -19.63 18.85 -9.26
CA GLN A 244 -20.17 19.57 -10.41
C GLN A 244 -20.29 18.61 -11.59
N GLN A 245 -21.45 18.61 -12.25
CA GLN A 245 -21.70 17.85 -13.48
C GLN A 245 -20.71 18.30 -14.56
N ALA A 246 -19.58 17.61 -14.63
CA ALA A 246 -18.69 17.72 -15.77
C ALA A 246 -19.37 17.08 -16.98
N PRO A 247 -19.12 17.60 -18.20
CA PRO A 247 -19.74 17.08 -19.42
C PRO A 247 -19.58 15.57 -19.52
N ASP A 248 -20.56 14.91 -20.13
CA ASP A 248 -20.65 13.45 -20.24
C ASP A 248 -19.27 12.84 -20.58
N TYR A 249 -18.91 11.76 -19.86
CA TYR A 249 -17.63 11.03 -19.92
C TYR A 249 -16.43 11.60 -19.14
N SER A 250 -16.64 12.47 -18.14
CA SER A 250 -15.55 12.88 -17.23
C SER A 250 -15.33 11.92 -16.04
N ALA A 251 -14.15 11.99 -15.41
CA ALA A 251 -13.83 11.27 -14.17
C ALA A 251 -14.77 11.62 -12.99
N ALA A 252 -15.22 12.87 -12.89
CA ALA A 252 -16.19 13.30 -11.87
C ALA A 252 -17.56 12.63 -12.05
N SER A 253 -17.95 12.45 -13.31
CA SER A 253 -19.20 11.77 -13.68
C SER A 253 -19.12 10.28 -13.30
N ALA A 254 -17.97 9.62 -13.46
CA ALA A 254 -17.79 8.22 -13.06
C ALA A 254 -17.91 8.03 -11.54
N LEU A 255 -17.29 8.90 -10.74
CA LEU A 255 -17.39 8.83 -9.27
C LEU A 255 -18.83 8.96 -8.79
N THR A 256 -19.56 9.95 -9.31
CA THR A 256 -20.95 10.18 -8.90
C THR A 256 -21.90 9.09 -9.41
N MET A 257 -21.66 8.51 -10.58
CA MET A 257 -22.54 7.48 -11.15
C MET A 257 -22.32 6.08 -10.58
N LEU A 258 -21.09 5.75 -10.19
CA LEU A 258 -20.71 4.37 -9.85
C LEU A 258 -20.56 4.13 -8.34
N SER A 259 -20.44 5.19 -7.54
CA SER A 259 -20.45 5.10 -6.07
C SER A 259 -21.89 5.12 -5.53
N ASP A 260 -22.09 4.49 -4.37
CA ASP A 260 -23.35 4.54 -3.62
C ASP A 260 -23.42 5.76 -2.70
N ALA A 261 -22.26 6.28 -2.27
CA ALA A 261 -22.15 7.59 -1.60
C ALA A 261 -20.78 8.22 -1.88
N LEU A 262 -20.76 9.55 -1.93
CA LEU A 262 -19.57 10.37 -2.11
C LEU A 262 -19.66 11.60 -1.20
N ASP A 263 -18.86 11.60 -0.14
CA ASP A 263 -18.76 12.71 0.80
C ASP A 263 -17.38 13.37 0.71
N VAL A 264 -17.34 14.69 0.89
CA VAL A 264 -16.08 15.44 1.03
C VAL A 264 -16.09 16.10 2.39
N ARG A 265 -15.06 15.84 3.19
CA ARG A 265 -14.88 16.38 4.54
C ARG A 265 -13.67 17.31 4.56
N SER A 266 -13.74 18.38 5.34
CA SER A 266 -12.58 19.23 5.57
C SER A 266 -11.77 18.68 6.75
N GLU A 267 -10.48 18.41 6.53
CA GLU A 267 -9.54 17.88 7.53
C GLU A 267 -8.22 18.63 7.42
N ASP A 268 -7.67 19.14 8.52
CA ASP A 268 -6.35 19.82 8.60
C ASP A 268 -6.05 20.85 7.50
N GLY A 269 -7.06 21.63 7.10
CA GLY A 269 -6.92 22.68 6.08
C GLY A 269 -6.99 22.18 4.63
N GLY A 270 -7.16 20.87 4.43
CA GLY A 270 -7.43 20.22 3.16
C GLY A 270 -8.83 19.59 3.11
N GLU A 271 -9.03 18.76 2.09
CA GLU A 271 -10.22 17.94 1.89
C GLU A 271 -9.87 16.46 1.84
N VAL A 272 -10.76 15.65 2.39
CA VAL A 272 -10.72 14.19 2.34
C VAL A 272 -11.98 13.70 1.64
N LEU A 273 -11.78 12.83 0.65
CA LEU A 273 -12.86 12.17 -0.07
C LEU A 273 -13.21 10.87 0.65
N HIS A 274 -14.50 10.66 0.93
CA HIS A 274 -15.04 9.39 1.42
C HIS A 274 -16.00 8.83 0.36
N VAL A 275 -15.68 7.63 -0.14
CA VAL A 275 -16.40 6.95 -1.20
C VAL A 275 -16.92 5.62 -0.69
N VAL A 276 -18.21 5.37 -0.88
CA VAL A 276 -18.86 4.12 -0.49
C VAL A 276 -19.34 3.39 -1.73
N MET A 277 -19.06 2.11 -1.80
CA MET A 277 -19.56 1.20 -2.83
C MET A 277 -20.23 0.00 -2.20
N VAL A 278 -21.43 -0.35 -2.68
CA VAL A 278 -22.22 -1.47 -2.18
C VAL A 278 -22.65 -2.37 -3.34
N ASP A 279 -22.38 -3.67 -3.22
CA ASP A 279 -22.97 -4.68 -4.10
C ASP A 279 -24.28 -5.18 -3.53
N ARG A 280 -25.40 -4.85 -4.18
CA ARG A 280 -26.75 -5.23 -3.72
C ARG A 280 -27.25 -6.57 -4.30
N ARG A 281 -26.39 -7.37 -4.94
CA ARG A 281 -26.83 -8.64 -5.56
C ARG A 281 -26.99 -9.76 -4.51
N HIS A 282 -28.27 -10.10 -4.29
CA HIS A 282 -28.87 -11.29 -3.67
C HIS A 282 -28.53 -11.60 -2.20
N GLY A 283 -29.34 -11.04 -1.29
CA GLY A 283 -30.04 -11.87 -0.32
C GLY A 283 -31.26 -12.56 -0.95
#